data_AF-A0A9W6XUJ0-F1
#
_entry.id   AF-A0A9W6XUJ0-F1
#
_cell.length_a   1.000
_cell.length_b   1.000
_cell.length_c   1.000
_cell.angle_alpha   90.00
_cell.angle_beta   90.00
_cell.angle_gamma   90.00
#
_symmetry.space_group_name_H-M   'P 1'
#
loop_
_entity.id
_entity.type
_entity.pdbx_description
1 polymer ?
#
loop_
_entity_poly.entity_id
_entity_poly.type
_entity_poly.pdbx_seq_one_letter_code
_entity_poly.pdbx_strand_id
1 'polypeptide(L)'
;MNCFRGVLKTNEFSERTLALTLDVIEANAANYTAWHFRRRVLEALGSDLRPELEFTADMALQNPKNYQVWHHRREICAMMRDGSQEKALCNLSIDGDSKNYHAWAHRQWAIKTFGLWDGELEYLDKLLLEDVRNNSAWNHRWFVLSNTSVLASTADRQREVDYALDKISVAVHNESPWNYVRGLMRGHEAAFAAQLKQKAHAVLAATPDCIFAAALLVDLYAKEGTDEAIAEATKLLETLMNDTDRVRKAYWQFRLTTLKRRA
;
A
#
# COMPACT_ATOMS: atom_id res chain seq x y z
N MET A 1 -19.58 24.65 21.33
CA MET A 1 -19.68 25.22 19.96
C MET A 1 -19.88 26.74 19.88
N ASN A 2 -20.72 27.39 20.70
CA ASN A 2 -20.92 28.86 20.58
C ASN A 2 -19.67 29.67 20.91
N CYS A 3 -18.92 29.31 21.96
CA CYS A 3 -17.63 29.93 22.28
C CYS A 3 -16.63 29.77 21.12
N PHE A 4 -16.57 28.59 20.49
CA PHE A 4 -15.69 28.33 19.35
C PHE A 4 -16.03 29.24 18.16
N ARG A 5 -17.31 29.42 17.84
CA ARG A 5 -17.74 30.39 16.80
C ARG A 5 -17.34 31.83 17.16
N GLY A 6 -17.36 32.17 18.45
CA GLY A 6 -16.92 33.47 18.97
C GLY A 6 -15.45 33.74 18.67
N VAL A 7 -14.55 32.85 19.10
CA VAL A 7 -13.10 32.99 18.89
C VAL A 7 -12.71 32.94 17.41
N LEU A 8 -13.45 32.18 16.58
CA LEU A 8 -13.29 32.19 15.13
C LEU A 8 -13.61 33.56 14.53
N LYS A 9 -14.72 34.19 14.96
CA LYS A 9 -15.16 35.49 14.45
C LYS A 9 -14.18 36.61 14.84
N THR A 10 -13.63 36.56 16.05
CA THR A 10 -12.63 37.55 16.51
C THR A 10 -11.22 37.23 16.06
N ASN A 11 -10.99 36.05 15.46
CA ASN A 11 -9.68 35.53 15.08
C ASN A 11 -8.68 35.61 16.26
N GLU A 12 -9.15 35.17 17.43
CA GLU A 12 -8.37 35.24 18.68
C GLU A 12 -7.36 34.10 18.80
N PHE A 13 -6.08 34.44 18.89
CA PHE A 13 -4.99 33.50 19.14
C PHE A 13 -4.49 33.65 20.58
N SER A 14 -4.91 32.73 21.44
CA SER A 14 -4.62 32.74 22.87
C SER A 14 -4.58 31.32 23.42
N GLU A 15 -3.95 31.12 24.58
CA GLU A 15 -3.91 29.83 25.26
C GLU A 15 -5.32 29.29 25.59
N ARG A 16 -6.27 30.18 25.93
CA ARG A 16 -7.67 29.76 26.14
C ARG A 16 -8.35 29.32 24.84
N THR A 17 -8.01 29.92 23.69
CA THR A 17 -8.49 29.44 22.40
C THR A 17 -7.91 28.06 22.12
N LEU A 18 -6.62 27.84 22.42
CA LEU A 18 -5.99 26.53 22.24
C LEU A 18 -6.70 25.45 23.06
N ALA A 19 -6.95 25.70 24.35
CA ALA A 19 -7.73 24.81 25.21
C ALA A 19 -9.15 24.57 24.66
N LEU A 20 -9.84 25.64 24.22
CA LEU A 20 -11.18 25.50 23.64
C LEU A 20 -11.20 24.67 22.35
N THR A 21 -10.14 24.70 21.53
CA THR A 21 -10.08 23.84 20.35
C THR A 21 -9.98 22.36 20.71
N LEU A 22 -9.32 22.03 21.82
CA LEU A 22 -9.24 20.66 22.34
C LEU A 22 -10.65 20.15 22.69
N ASP A 23 -11.40 20.90 23.49
CA ASP A 23 -12.78 20.54 23.86
C ASP A 23 -13.68 20.28 22.63
N VAL A 24 -13.50 21.07 21.57
CA VAL A 24 -14.27 20.92 20.32
C VAL A 24 -13.84 19.65 19.56
N ILE A 25 -12.56 19.33 19.55
CA ILE A 25 -12.00 18.15 18.89
C ILE A 25 -12.41 16.88 19.65
N GLU A 26 -12.36 16.88 20.98
CA GLU A 26 -12.82 15.74 21.80
C GLU A 26 -14.30 15.48 21.59
N ALA A 27 -15.12 16.54 21.49
CA ALA A 27 -16.55 16.40 21.18
C ALA A 27 -16.82 15.94 19.73
N ASN A 28 -15.98 16.32 18.77
CA ASN A 28 -16.09 15.90 17.37
C ASN A 28 -14.74 15.99 16.63
N ALA A 29 -14.00 14.88 16.63
CA ALA A 29 -12.69 14.80 16.00
C ALA A 29 -12.73 14.97 14.47
N ALA A 30 -13.91 14.90 13.82
CA ALA A 30 -14.04 15.14 12.38
C ALA A 30 -14.23 16.63 12.02
N ASN A 31 -14.31 17.53 13.01
CA ASN A 31 -14.48 18.96 12.78
C ASN A 31 -13.17 19.60 12.26
N TYR A 32 -13.00 19.58 10.94
CA TYR A 32 -11.80 20.10 10.28
C TYR A 32 -11.54 21.60 10.56
N THR A 33 -12.58 22.40 10.84
CA THR A 33 -12.43 23.81 11.20
C THR A 33 -11.72 23.97 12.54
N ALA A 34 -12.01 23.10 13.52
CA ALA A 34 -11.33 23.10 14.81
C ALA A 34 -9.85 22.77 14.66
N TRP A 35 -9.52 21.71 13.92
CA TRP A 35 -8.13 21.33 13.63
C TRP A 35 -7.35 22.40 12.86
N HIS A 36 -7.99 23.07 11.91
CA HIS A 36 -7.36 24.16 11.17
C HIS A 36 -7.08 25.35 12.09
N PHE A 37 -8.05 25.76 12.91
CA PHE A 37 -7.87 26.89 13.80
C PHE A 37 -6.87 26.60 14.92
N ARG A 38 -6.85 25.37 15.44
CA ARG A 38 -5.85 24.90 16.41
C ARG A 38 -4.42 25.10 15.90
N ARG A 39 -4.14 24.74 14.65
CA ARG A 39 -2.82 24.97 14.01
C ARG A 39 -2.42 26.44 13.97
N ARG A 40 -3.36 27.30 13.57
CA ARG A 40 -3.12 28.75 13.51
C ARG A 40 -2.80 29.33 14.89
N VAL A 41 -3.48 28.82 15.93
CA VAL A 41 -3.24 29.25 17.32
C VAL A 41 -1.86 28.78 17.79
N LEU A 42 -1.52 27.50 17.59
CA LEU A 42 -0.18 26.95 17.93
C LEU A 42 0.95 27.75 17.27
N GLU A 43 0.82 28.05 15.97
CA GLU A 43 1.79 28.84 15.23
C GLU A 43 1.90 30.28 15.76
N ALA A 44 0.77 30.95 15.98
CA ALA A 44 0.76 32.33 16.46
C ALA A 44 1.32 32.49 17.88
N LEU A 45 1.17 31.46 18.73
CA LEU A 45 1.72 31.45 20.10
C LEU A 45 3.20 31.04 20.14
N GLY A 46 3.75 30.47 19.06
CA GLY A 46 5.09 29.88 19.08
C GLY A 46 5.20 28.73 20.10
N SER A 47 4.11 27.97 20.26
CA SER A 47 4.02 26.88 21.25
C SER A 47 5.07 25.79 21.00
N ASP A 48 5.50 25.10 22.06
CA ASP A 48 6.20 23.82 21.89
C ASP A 48 5.24 22.81 21.26
N LEU A 49 5.65 22.22 20.15
CA LEU A 49 4.85 21.29 19.36
C LEU A 49 5.03 19.83 19.78
N ARG A 50 5.99 19.52 20.68
CA ARG A 50 6.18 18.15 21.19
C ARG A 50 4.97 17.61 21.95
N PRO A 51 4.32 18.37 22.87
CA PRO A 51 3.07 17.92 23.48
C PRO A 51 1.94 17.70 22.46
N GLU A 52 1.94 18.45 21.36
CA GLU A 52 0.95 18.26 20.28
C GLU A 52 1.20 16.95 19.51
N LEU A 53 2.46 16.52 19.36
CA LEU A 53 2.78 15.20 18.81
C LEU A 53 2.31 14.06 19.72
N GLU A 54 2.41 14.20 21.04
CA GLU A 54 1.89 13.21 21.99
C GLU A 54 0.36 13.14 21.90
N PHE A 55 -0.31 14.29 21.96
CA PHE A 55 -1.76 14.37 21.79
C PHE A 55 -2.25 13.72 20.48
N THR A 56 -1.60 14.04 19.36
CA THR A 56 -1.97 13.45 18.07
C THR A 56 -1.65 11.98 17.95
N ALA A 57 -0.62 11.49 18.65
CA ALA A 57 -0.32 10.05 18.70
C ALA A 57 -1.46 9.30 19.39
N ASP A 58 -1.87 9.77 20.58
CA ASP A 58 -2.99 9.17 21.32
C ASP A 58 -4.28 9.22 20.52
N MET A 59 -4.59 10.37 19.92
CA MET A 59 -5.77 10.53 19.07
C MET A 59 -5.74 9.61 17.84
N ALA A 60 -4.57 9.40 17.24
CA ALA A 60 -4.44 8.52 16.07
C ALA A 60 -4.66 7.06 16.45
N LEU A 61 -4.22 6.63 17.64
CA LEU A 61 -4.45 5.28 18.12
C LEU A 61 -5.90 5.04 18.56
N GLN A 62 -6.53 6.04 19.17
CA GLN A 62 -7.94 5.97 19.59
C GLN A 62 -8.92 6.12 18.42
N ASN A 63 -8.60 6.96 17.44
CA ASN A 63 -9.44 7.28 16.28
C ASN A 63 -8.72 7.00 14.95
N PRO A 64 -8.31 5.74 14.69
CA PRO A 64 -7.33 5.40 13.65
C PRO A 64 -7.82 5.60 12.21
N LYS A 65 -9.12 5.83 12.02
CA LYS A 65 -9.77 6.10 10.72
C LYS A 65 -10.19 7.56 10.52
N ASN A 66 -9.72 8.46 11.39
CA ASN A 66 -10.03 9.89 11.32
C ASN A 66 -9.02 10.63 10.42
N TYR A 67 -9.48 11.19 9.31
CA TYR A 67 -8.62 11.94 8.37
C TYR A 67 -7.94 13.16 9.00
N GLN A 68 -8.66 13.88 9.86
CA GLN A 68 -8.20 15.16 10.41
C GLN A 68 -7.05 14.96 11.38
N VAL A 69 -7.08 13.91 12.20
CA VAL A 69 -5.99 13.57 13.13
C VAL A 69 -4.69 13.29 12.37
N TRP A 70 -4.74 12.40 11.37
CA TRP A 70 -3.57 12.07 10.56
C TRP A 70 -3.06 13.27 9.77
N HIS A 71 -3.95 14.07 9.20
CA HIS A 71 -3.55 15.29 8.50
C HIS A 71 -2.92 16.31 9.46
N HIS A 72 -3.52 16.53 10.64
CA HIS A 72 -2.98 17.44 11.64
C HIS A 72 -1.58 17.02 12.08
N ARG A 73 -1.37 15.72 12.34
CA ARG A 73 -0.05 15.19 12.69
C ARG A 73 1.01 15.51 11.62
N ARG A 74 0.68 15.36 10.33
CA ARG A 74 1.60 15.73 9.23
C ARG A 74 2.00 17.19 9.28
N GLU A 75 1.04 18.07 9.53
CA GLU A 75 1.28 19.51 9.60
C GLU A 75 2.18 19.87 10.78
N ILE A 76 1.95 19.25 11.95
CA ILE A 76 2.81 19.46 13.14
C ILE A 76 4.24 19.00 12.84
N CYS A 77 4.42 17.80 12.29
CA CYS A 77 5.73 17.30 11.87
C CYS A 77 6.40 18.21 10.83
N ALA A 78 5.64 18.78 9.88
CA ALA A 78 6.15 19.69 8.87
C ALA A 78 6.59 21.04 9.47
N MET A 79 5.83 21.58 10.43
CA MET A 79 6.21 22.79 11.19
C MET A 79 7.50 22.57 11.98
N MET A 80 7.64 21.40 12.61
CA MET A 80 8.85 21.02 13.35
C MET A 80 10.03 20.64 12.45
N ARG A 81 9.75 20.28 11.19
CA ARG A 81 10.69 19.62 10.26
C ARG A 81 11.31 18.36 10.85
N ASP A 82 10.52 17.62 11.62
CA ASP A 82 10.95 16.40 12.31
C ASP A 82 9.90 15.30 12.11
N GLY A 83 10.36 14.14 11.62
CA GLY A 83 9.56 12.94 11.44
C GLY A 83 10.13 11.71 12.17
N SER A 84 11.07 11.91 13.09
CA SER A 84 11.83 10.84 13.76
C SER A 84 10.95 9.81 14.49
N GLN A 85 9.78 10.22 14.97
CA GLN A 85 8.84 9.37 15.71
C GLN A 85 7.80 8.67 14.81
N GLU A 86 7.70 9.03 13.53
CA GLU A 86 6.54 8.65 12.71
C GLU A 86 6.55 7.18 12.33
N LYS A 87 7.73 6.58 12.17
CA LYS A 87 7.85 5.13 11.95
C LYS A 87 7.32 4.34 13.16
N ALA A 88 7.64 4.80 14.38
CA ALA A 88 7.19 4.14 15.61
C ALA A 88 5.67 4.26 15.79
N LEU A 89 5.08 5.44 15.58
CA LEU A 89 3.62 5.58 15.63
C LEU A 89 2.92 4.71 14.57
N CYS A 90 3.42 4.72 13.33
CA CYS A 90 2.86 3.89 12.27
C CYS A 90 2.92 2.41 12.64
N ASN A 91 4.01 1.94 13.26
CA ASN A 91 4.11 0.56 13.74
C ASN A 91 3.00 0.25 14.75
N LEU A 92 2.81 1.09 15.78
CA LEU A 92 1.74 0.90 16.77
C LEU A 92 0.35 0.82 16.13
N SER A 93 0.10 1.65 15.12
CA SER A 93 -1.18 1.64 14.39
C SER A 93 -1.35 0.41 13.49
N ILE A 94 -0.28 -0.04 12.84
CA ILE A 94 -0.27 -1.20 11.94
C ILE A 94 -0.33 -2.50 12.75
N ASP A 95 0.28 -2.56 13.93
CA ASP A 95 0.21 -3.72 14.82
C ASP A 95 -1.24 -3.93 15.33
N GLY A 96 -2.00 -2.83 15.53
CA GLY A 96 -3.42 -2.89 15.88
C GLY A 96 -4.37 -3.17 14.71
N ASP A 97 -4.06 -2.64 13.52
CA ASP A 97 -4.77 -2.90 12.25
C ASP A 97 -3.78 -2.90 11.09
N SER A 98 -3.34 -4.10 10.68
CA SER A 98 -2.28 -4.28 9.68
C SER A 98 -2.63 -3.73 8.30
N LYS A 99 -3.91 -3.38 8.08
CA LYS A 99 -4.44 -2.83 6.84
C LYS A 99 -4.93 -1.39 7.01
N ASN A 100 -4.59 -0.71 8.11
CA ASN A 100 -4.95 0.68 8.31
C ASN A 100 -4.36 1.57 7.19
N TYR A 101 -5.24 2.03 6.31
CA TYR A 101 -4.85 2.82 5.14
C TYR A 101 -4.20 4.15 5.52
N HIS A 102 -4.67 4.81 6.59
CA HIS A 102 -4.12 6.08 7.03
C HIS A 102 -2.70 5.93 7.57
N ALA A 103 -2.45 4.89 8.37
CA ALA A 103 -1.13 4.59 8.91
C ALA A 103 -0.12 4.29 7.80
N TRP A 104 -0.50 3.48 6.81
CA TRP A 104 0.36 3.21 5.64
C TRP A 104 0.61 4.46 4.80
N ALA A 105 -0.44 5.24 4.50
CA ALA A 105 -0.30 6.49 3.75
C ALA A 105 0.55 7.52 4.49
N HIS A 106 0.44 7.57 5.82
CA HIS A 106 1.23 8.44 6.69
C HIS A 106 2.69 8.00 6.73
N ARG A 107 2.95 6.69 6.86
CA ARG A 107 4.30 6.13 6.80
C ARG A 107 5.00 6.50 5.50
N GLN A 108 4.35 6.31 4.35
CA GLN A 108 4.91 6.66 3.04
C GLN A 108 5.22 8.16 2.93
N TRP A 109 4.31 9.02 3.42
CA TRP A 109 4.55 10.45 3.47
C TRP A 109 5.76 10.80 4.34
N ALA A 110 5.86 10.25 5.55
CA ALA A 110 6.95 10.55 6.48
C ALA A 110 8.30 10.10 5.92
N ILE A 111 8.37 8.87 5.39
CA ILE A 111 9.58 8.33 4.76
C ILE A 111 10.04 9.23 3.61
N LYS A 112 9.13 9.62 2.72
CA LYS A 112 9.48 10.46 1.57
C LYS A 112 9.90 11.87 1.98
N THR A 113 9.21 12.45 2.96
CA THR A 113 9.43 13.84 3.40
C THR A 113 10.72 13.99 4.18
N PHE A 114 11.06 13.02 5.02
CA PHE A 114 12.19 13.09 5.95
C PHE A 114 13.34 12.12 5.60
N GLY A 115 13.25 11.39 4.48
CA GLY A 115 14.31 10.49 4.02
C GLY A 115 14.47 9.22 4.88
N LEU A 116 13.42 8.72 5.52
CA LEU A 116 13.49 7.65 6.52
C LEU A 116 13.45 6.22 5.92
N TRP A 117 14.22 6.00 4.85
CA TRP A 117 14.22 4.76 4.07
C TRP A 117 14.88 3.57 4.79
N ASP A 118 15.85 3.83 5.67
CA ASP A 118 16.62 2.81 6.36
C ASP A 118 15.73 1.89 7.20
N GLY A 119 15.92 0.57 7.08
CA GLY A 119 15.17 -0.43 7.84
C GLY A 119 13.78 -0.76 7.27
N GLU A 120 13.35 -0.15 6.16
CA GLU A 120 12.01 -0.41 5.61
C GLU A 120 11.85 -1.80 5.00
N LEU A 121 12.87 -2.32 4.31
CA LEU A 121 12.78 -3.66 3.71
C LEU A 121 12.79 -4.75 4.79
N GLU A 122 13.59 -4.57 5.84
CA GLU A 122 13.64 -5.46 7.01
C GLU A 122 12.30 -5.47 7.77
N TYR A 123 11.69 -4.30 7.92
CA TYR A 123 10.35 -4.18 8.50
C TYR A 123 9.30 -4.92 7.65
N LEU A 124 9.39 -4.80 6.33
CA LEU A 124 8.48 -5.49 5.41
C LEU A 124 8.69 -7.00 5.38
N ASP A 125 9.93 -7.46 5.48
CA ASP A 125 10.24 -8.89 5.58
C ASP A 125 9.64 -9.51 6.84
N LYS A 126 9.68 -8.78 7.98
CA LYS A 126 8.97 -9.17 9.21
C LYS A 126 7.47 -9.29 8.97
N LEU A 127 6.83 -8.25 8.42
CA LEU A 127 5.37 -8.25 8.20
C LEU A 127 4.92 -9.35 7.23
N LEU A 128 5.70 -9.62 6.18
CA LEU A 128 5.41 -10.66 5.19
C LEU A 128 5.76 -12.07 5.68
N LEU A 129 6.58 -12.20 6.73
CA LEU A 129 6.76 -13.44 7.46
C LEU A 129 5.55 -13.74 8.36
N GLU A 130 4.99 -12.72 9.01
CA GLU A 130 3.79 -12.84 9.85
C GLU A 130 2.52 -13.08 9.02
N ASP A 131 2.30 -12.30 7.97
CA ASP A 131 1.19 -12.48 7.02
C ASP A 131 1.62 -12.19 5.59
N VAL A 132 1.95 -13.25 4.85
CA VAL A 132 2.29 -13.18 3.43
C VAL A 132 1.14 -12.64 2.57
N ARG A 133 -0.12 -12.64 3.05
CA ARG A 133 -1.29 -12.11 2.33
C ARG A 133 -1.54 -10.63 2.61
N ASN A 134 -0.69 -9.98 3.40
CA ASN A 134 -0.81 -8.55 3.67
C ASN A 134 -0.48 -7.72 2.41
N ASN A 135 -1.50 -7.40 1.62
CA ASN A 135 -1.35 -6.60 0.40
C ASN A 135 -0.81 -5.19 0.67
N SER A 136 -1.05 -4.61 1.85
CA SER A 136 -0.49 -3.31 2.21
C SER A 136 1.03 -3.37 2.37
N ALA A 137 1.56 -4.46 2.93
CA ALA A 137 3.00 -4.72 2.97
C ALA A 137 3.59 -4.92 1.58
N TRP A 138 2.95 -5.71 0.70
CA TRP A 138 3.39 -5.85 -0.70
C TRP A 138 3.41 -4.51 -1.45
N ASN A 139 2.37 -3.71 -1.29
CA ASN A 139 2.30 -2.36 -1.87
C ASN A 139 3.40 -1.44 -1.29
N HIS A 140 3.66 -1.51 0.00
CA HIS A 140 4.72 -0.71 0.62
C HIS A 140 6.11 -1.17 0.20
N ARG A 141 6.33 -2.46 -0.01
CA ARG A 141 7.57 -2.99 -0.62
C ARG A 141 7.78 -2.43 -2.02
N TRP A 142 6.75 -2.43 -2.86
CA TRP A 142 6.81 -1.77 -4.17
C TRP A 142 7.14 -0.27 -4.06
N PHE A 143 6.50 0.44 -3.12
CA PHE A 143 6.77 1.85 -2.86
C PHE A 143 8.23 2.11 -2.51
N VAL A 144 8.81 1.36 -1.56
CA VAL A 144 10.21 1.51 -1.16
C VAL A 144 11.12 1.31 -2.37
N LEU A 145 10.99 0.17 -3.05
CA LEU A 145 11.84 -0.22 -4.18
C LEU A 145 11.70 0.67 -5.41
N SER A 146 10.56 1.35 -5.59
CA SER A 146 10.35 2.30 -6.68
C SER A 146 10.93 3.69 -6.37
N ASN A 147 11.22 3.98 -5.10
CA ASN A 147 11.75 5.28 -4.66
C ASN A 147 13.21 5.22 -4.21
N THR A 148 13.70 4.04 -3.83
CA THR A 148 15.13 3.74 -3.64
C THR A 148 15.58 2.99 -4.90
N SER A 149 16.67 3.36 -5.57
CA SER A 149 17.14 2.87 -6.89
C SER A 149 17.37 1.34 -7.06
N VAL A 150 16.81 0.53 -6.18
CA VAL A 150 16.86 -0.93 -6.07
C VAL A 150 16.09 -1.65 -7.19
N LEU A 151 15.39 -0.96 -8.10
CA LEU A 151 14.83 -1.58 -9.33
C LEU A 151 15.48 -1.05 -10.61
N ALA A 152 16.69 -0.47 -10.51
CA ALA A 152 17.38 0.15 -11.63
C ALA A 152 17.92 -0.86 -12.66
N SER A 153 18.36 -2.05 -12.23
CA SER A 153 18.90 -3.08 -13.13
C SER A 153 18.02 -4.32 -13.21
N THR A 154 18.19 -5.10 -14.28
CA THR A 154 17.57 -6.43 -14.41
C THR A 154 18.02 -7.37 -13.30
N ALA A 155 19.25 -7.26 -12.82
CA ALA A 155 19.76 -8.08 -11.72
C ALA A 155 19.06 -7.76 -10.39
N ASP A 156 18.73 -6.49 -10.14
CA ASP A 156 17.99 -6.12 -8.93
C ASP A 156 16.54 -6.58 -9.01
N ARG A 157 15.91 -6.45 -10.18
CA ARG A 157 14.58 -7.02 -10.45
C ARG A 157 14.56 -8.53 -10.28
N GLN A 158 15.61 -9.23 -10.71
CA GLN A 158 15.72 -10.69 -10.55
C GLN A 158 15.64 -11.09 -9.08
N ARG A 159 16.35 -10.40 -8.18
CA ARG A 159 16.29 -10.68 -6.73
C ARG A 159 14.88 -10.52 -6.17
N GLU A 160 14.14 -9.50 -6.61
CA GLU A 160 12.76 -9.28 -6.18
C GLU A 160 11.76 -10.25 -6.81
N VAL A 161 12.00 -10.70 -8.04
CA VAL A 161 11.24 -11.79 -8.66
C VAL A 161 11.45 -13.07 -7.85
N ASP A 162 12.69 -13.44 -7.54
CA ASP A 162 13.02 -14.63 -6.76
C ASP A 162 12.35 -14.58 -5.37
N TYR A 163 12.47 -13.44 -4.68
CA TYR A 163 11.77 -13.21 -3.41
C TYR A 163 10.26 -13.45 -3.51
N ALA A 164 9.61 -12.92 -4.55
CA ALA A 164 8.18 -13.09 -4.73
C ALA A 164 7.80 -14.54 -5.09
N LEU A 165 8.63 -15.24 -5.87
CA LEU A 165 8.42 -16.66 -6.20
C LEU A 165 8.56 -17.57 -4.96
N ASP A 166 9.46 -17.22 -4.03
CA ASP A 166 9.57 -17.89 -2.74
C ASP A 166 8.29 -17.71 -1.92
N LYS A 167 7.76 -16.48 -1.85
CA LYS A 167 6.49 -16.20 -1.15
C LYS A 167 5.28 -16.86 -1.83
N ILE A 168 5.26 -17.02 -3.15
CA ILE A 168 4.23 -17.81 -3.85
C ILE A 168 4.26 -19.27 -3.39
N SER A 169 5.45 -19.84 -3.16
CA SER A 169 5.60 -21.22 -2.69
C SER A 169 4.98 -21.45 -1.32
N VAL A 170 4.97 -20.43 -0.47
CA VAL A 170 4.35 -20.47 0.86
C VAL A 170 2.81 -20.48 0.77
N ALA A 171 2.24 -19.78 -0.22
CA ALA A 171 0.79 -19.69 -0.39
C ALA A 171 0.41 -19.48 -1.87
N VAL A 172 0.24 -20.56 -2.62
CA VAL A 172 0.00 -20.49 -4.09
C VAL A 172 -1.30 -19.76 -4.47
N HIS A 173 -2.32 -19.78 -3.60
CA HIS A 173 -3.59 -19.04 -3.80
C HIS A 173 -3.56 -17.62 -3.21
N ASN A 174 -2.40 -17.11 -2.79
CA ASN A 174 -2.27 -15.72 -2.38
C ASN A 174 -2.08 -14.83 -3.60
N GLU A 175 -3.07 -13.99 -3.92
CA GLU A 175 -3.04 -13.11 -5.10
C GLU A 175 -1.92 -12.06 -5.03
N SER A 176 -1.60 -11.54 -3.84
CA SER A 176 -0.67 -10.41 -3.68
C SER A 176 0.71 -10.61 -4.33
N PRO A 177 1.46 -11.70 -4.06
CA PRO A 177 2.75 -11.90 -4.70
C PRO A 177 2.65 -12.16 -6.21
N TRP A 178 1.55 -12.73 -6.72
CA TRP A 178 1.33 -12.85 -8.17
C TRP A 178 1.16 -11.48 -8.82
N ASN A 179 0.38 -10.60 -8.22
CA ASN A 179 0.20 -9.23 -8.70
C ASN A 179 1.51 -8.43 -8.61
N TYR A 180 2.29 -8.66 -7.56
CA TYR A 180 3.61 -8.06 -7.38
C TYR A 180 4.59 -8.48 -8.49
N VAL A 181 4.67 -9.77 -8.81
CA VAL A 181 5.49 -10.29 -9.94
C VAL A 181 5.06 -9.68 -11.28
N ARG A 182 3.75 -9.58 -11.53
CA ARG A 182 3.24 -8.90 -12.74
C ARG A 182 3.72 -7.44 -12.82
N GLY A 183 3.78 -6.75 -11.70
CA GLY A 183 4.35 -5.39 -11.61
C GLY A 183 5.83 -5.35 -11.94
N LEU A 184 6.63 -6.26 -11.36
CA LEU A 184 8.08 -6.33 -11.55
C LEU A 184 8.47 -6.62 -13.01
N MET A 185 7.76 -7.53 -13.66
CA MET A 185 8.09 -7.97 -15.02
C MET A 185 7.63 -7.00 -16.12
N ARG A 186 6.79 -6.01 -15.80
CA ARG A 186 6.22 -5.09 -16.80
C ARG A 186 7.33 -4.35 -17.54
N GLY A 187 7.34 -4.44 -18.87
CA GLY A 187 8.38 -3.87 -19.73
C GLY A 187 9.69 -4.67 -19.78
N HIS A 188 9.76 -5.79 -19.07
CA HIS A 188 10.91 -6.69 -18.98
C HIS A 188 10.47 -8.15 -19.18
N GLU A 189 9.35 -8.39 -19.86
CA GLU A 189 8.72 -9.71 -19.92
C GLU A 189 9.66 -10.76 -20.52
N ALA A 190 10.44 -10.40 -21.54
CA ALA A 190 11.41 -11.30 -22.17
C ALA A 190 12.49 -11.82 -21.21
N ALA A 191 12.88 -11.03 -20.20
CA ALA A 191 13.90 -11.41 -19.23
C ALA A 191 13.39 -12.46 -18.24
N PHE A 192 12.11 -12.39 -17.85
CA PHE A 192 11.56 -13.21 -16.76
C PHE A 192 10.59 -14.30 -17.24
N ALA A 193 10.12 -14.26 -18.50
CA ALA A 193 9.09 -15.16 -19.01
C ALA A 193 9.42 -16.64 -18.82
N ALA A 194 10.67 -17.07 -19.07
CA ALA A 194 11.06 -18.47 -18.95
C ALA A 194 10.90 -18.98 -17.50
N GLN A 195 11.47 -18.26 -16.53
CA GLN A 195 11.38 -18.61 -15.10
C GLN A 195 9.94 -18.57 -14.60
N LEU A 196 9.18 -17.53 -14.98
CA LEU A 196 7.80 -17.36 -14.54
C LEU A 196 6.87 -18.42 -15.12
N LYS A 197 7.03 -18.80 -16.39
CA LYS A 197 6.31 -19.93 -16.99
C LYS A 197 6.64 -21.23 -16.28
N GLN A 198 7.93 -21.51 -16.04
CA GLN A 198 8.37 -22.71 -15.33
C GLN A 198 7.71 -22.81 -13.95
N LYS A 199 7.73 -21.71 -13.19
CA LYS A 199 7.10 -21.65 -11.87
C LYS A 199 5.59 -21.84 -11.93
N ALA A 200 4.91 -21.15 -12.84
CA ALA A 200 3.45 -21.25 -12.97
C ALA A 200 2.99 -22.64 -13.42
N HIS A 201 3.73 -23.30 -14.33
CA HIS A 201 3.48 -24.70 -14.70
C HIS A 201 3.67 -25.66 -13.53
N ALA A 202 4.75 -25.50 -12.77
CA ALA A 202 4.98 -26.32 -11.58
C ALA A 202 3.86 -26.16 -10.54
N VAL A 203 3.36 -24.92 -10.35
CA VAL A 203 2.20 -24.66 -9.49
C VAL A 203 0.94 -25.32 -10.03
N LEU A 204 0.63 -25.20 -11.32
CA LEU A 204 -0.58 -25.83 -11.89
C LEU A 204 -0.51 -27.36 -11.89
N ALA A 205 0.68 -27.95 -12.03
CA ALA A 205 0.86 -29.39 -11.92
C ALA A 205 0.52 -29.92 -10.51
N ALA A 206 0.88 -29.16 -9.47
CA ALA A 206 0.59 -29.52 -8.08
C ALA A 206 -0.79 -29.02 -7.59
N THR A 207 -1.29 -27.93 -8.16
CA THR A 207 -2.50 -27.20 -7.73
C THR A 207 -3.24 -26.67 -8.96
N PRO A 208 -3.98 -27.54 -9.67
CA PRO A 208 -4.60 -27.21 -10.97
C PRO A 208 -5.66 -26.09 -10.92
N ASP A 209 -6.23 -25.83 -9.74
CA ASP A 209 -7.21 -24.78 -9.48
C ASP A 209 -6.57 -23.43 -9.13
N CYS A 210 -5.24 -23.30 -9.17
CA CYS A 210 -4.55 -22.03 -8.96
C CYS A 210 -4.79 -21.07 -10.14
N ILE A 211 -5.88 -20.29 -10.04
CA ILE A 211 -6.28 -19.32 -11.06
C ILE A 211 -5.21 -18.27 -11.37
N PHE A 212 -4.36 -17.94 -10.39
CA PHE A 212 -3.34 -16.89 -10.55
C PHE A 212 -2.17 -17.34 -11.41
N ALA A 213 -1.75 -18.60 -11.27
CA ALA A 213 -0.73 -19.22 -12.11
C ALA A 213 -1.23 -19.37 -13.56
N ALA A 214 -2.46 -19.86 -13.74
CA ALA A 214 -3.10 -19.93 -15.07
C ALA A 214 -3.21 -18.56 -15.72
N ALA A 215 -3.68 -17.54 -14.98
CA ALA A 215 -3.78 -16.18 -15.50
C ALA A 215 -2.40 -15.60 -15.88
N LEU A 216 -1.34 -15.87 -15.12
CA LEU A 216 0.02 -15.43 -15.46
C LEU A 216 0.51 -16.08 -16.76
N LEU A 217 0.29 -17.38 -16.93
CA LEU A 217 0.64 -18.08 -18.17
C LEU A 217 -0.11 -17.50 -19.37
N VAL A 218 -1.41 -17.20 -19.23
CA VAL A 218 -2.19 -16.53 -20.29
C VAL A 218 -1.55 -15.18 -20.65
N ASP A 219 -1.14 -14.38 -19.66
CA ASP A 219 -0.47 -13.09 -19.92
C ASP A 219 0.86 -13.28 -20.68
N LEU A 220 1.69 -14.24 -20.27
CA LEU A 220 3.01 -14.51 -20.87
C LEU A 220 2.91 -15.09 -22.29
N TYR A 221 1.99 -16.04 -22.51
CA TYR A 221 1.77 -16.63 -23.83
C TYR A 221 1.14 -15.65 -24.82
N ALA A 222 0.19 -14.82 -24.36
CA ALA A 222 -0.37 -13.75 -25.18
C ALA A 222 0.67 -12.71 -25.60
N LYS A 223 1.74 -12.54 -24.81
CA LYS A 223 2.87 -11.64 -25.13
C LYS A 223 3.85 -12.28 -26.11
N GLU A 224 4.07 -13.59 -25.99
CA GLU A 224 4.92 -14.38 -26.90
C GLU A 224 4.34 -14.48 -28.31
N GLY A 225 3.04 -14.75 -28.42
CA GLY A 225 2.31 -14.61 -29.68
C GLY A 225 2.62 -15.63 -30.78
N THR A 226 3.36 -16.71 -30.50
CA THR A 226 3.46 -17.84 -31.46
C THR A 226 2.16 -18.63 -31.49
N ASP A 227 1.94 -19.39 -32.56
CA ASP A 227 0.74 -20.22 -32.71
C ASP A 227 0.59 -21.22 -31.55
N GLU A 228 1.69 -21.82 -31.11
CA GLU A 228 1.72 -22.73 -29.96
C GLU A 228 1.37 -22.00 -28.66
N ALA A 229 1.93 -20.81 -28.42
CA ALA A 229 1.64 -20.01 -27.25
C ALA A 229 0.16 -19.59 -27.21
N ILE A 230 -0.39 -19.18 -28.35
CA ILE A 230 -1.80 -18.79 -28.48
C ILE A 230 -2.74 -19.97 -28.24
N ALA A 231 -2.37 -21.17 -28.71
CA ALA A 231 -3.12 -22.40 -28.43
C ALA A 231 -3.13 -22.75 -26.93
N GLU A 232 -1.98 -22.68 -26.27
CA GLU A 232 -1.87 -22.92 -24.83
C GLU A 232 -2.64 -21.88 -24.00
N ALA A 233 -2.54 -20.59 -24.36
CA ALA A 233 -3.32 -19.53 -23.72
C ALA A 233 -4.83 -19.74 -23.91
N THR A 234 -5.26 -20.21 -25.09
CA THR A 234 -6.68 -20.50 -25.37
C THR A 234 -7.19 -21.62 -24.47
N LYS A 235 -6.44 -22.71 -24.32
CA LYS A 235 -6.80 -23.82 -23.42
C LYS A 235 -6.93 -23.35 -21.97
N LEU A 236 -5.97 -22.57 -21.48
CA LEU A 236 -6.02 -22.01 -20.12
C LEU A 236 -7.23 -21.09 -19.91
N LEU A 237 -7.56 -20.25 -20.90
CA LEU A 237 -8.72 -19.36 -20.85
C LEU A 237 -10.04 -20.13 -20.79
N GLU A 238 -10.15 -21.24 -21.54
CA GLU A 238 -11.32 -22.11 -21.50
C GLU A 238 -11.49 -22.76 -20.13
N THR A 239 -10.41 -23.29 -19.53
CA THR A 239 -10.43 -23.84 -18.16
C THR A 239 -10.78 -22.77 -17.13
N LEU A 240 -10.18 -21.58 -17.19
CA LEU A 240 -10.50 -20.46 -16.30
C LEU A 240 -11.98 -20.09 -16.38
N MET A 241 -12.52 -20.00 -17.59
CA MET A 241 -13.91 -19.59 -17.82
C MET A 241 -14.94 -20.63 -17.37
N ASN A 242 -14.64 -21.92 -17.58
CA ASN A 242 -15.62 -22.99 -17.43
C ASN A 242 -15.45 -23.81 -16.15
N ASP A 243 -14.26 -23.83 -15.55
CA ASP A 243 -13.93 -24.75 -14.46
C ASP A 243 -13.45 -24.03 -13.21
N THR A 244 -12.42 -23.18 -13.29
CA THR A 244 -11.68 -22.71 -12.10
C THR A 244 -11.99 -21.27 -11.66
N ASP A 245 -12.38 -20.36 -12.56
CA ASP A 245 -12.67 -18.95 -12.23
C ASP A 245 -13.97 -18.45 -12.90
N ARG A 246 -15.05 -19.20 -12.68
CA ARG A 246 -16.38 -18.94 -13.27
C ARG A 246 -16.93 -17.55 -12.94
N VAL A 247 -16.58 -17.00 -11.78
CA VAL A 247 -16.96 -15.64 -11.37
C VAL A 247 -16.48 -14.60 -12.38
N ARG A 248 -15.32 -14.81 -13.00
CA ARG A 248 -14.74 -13.92 -14.02
C ARG A 248 -14.95 -14.44 -15.45
N LYS A 249 -15.92 -15.32 -15.70
CA LYS A 249 -16.23 -15.88 -17.04
C LYS A 249 -16.31 -14.82 -18.14
N ALA A 250 -17.03 -13.72 -17.91
CA ALA A 250 -17.16 -12.64 -18.90
C ALA A 250 -15.80 -11.99 -19.24
N TYR A 251 -14.92 -11.84 -18.25
CA TYR A 251 -13.56 -11.33 -18.45
C TYR A 251 -12.70 -12.30 -19.26
N TRP A 252 -12.76 -13.61 -18.95
CA TRP A 252 -12.01 -14.62 -19.71
C TRP A 252 -12.49 -14.75 -21.15
N GLN A 253 -13.80 -14.64 -21.39
CA GLN A 253 -14.36 -14.57 -22.74
C GLN A 253 -13.85 -13.35 -23.53
N PHE A 254 -13.79 -12.19 -22.88
CA PHE A 254 -13.22 -10.98 -23.47
C PHE A 254 -11.73 -11.16 -23.80
N ARG A 255 -10.94 -11.74 -22.89
CA ARG A 255 -9.52 -12.04 -23.10
C ARG A 255 -9.31 -12.99 -24.29
N LEU A 256 -10.11 -14.05 -24.38
CA LEU A 256 -10.07 -15.01 -25.49
C LEU A 256 -10.38 -14.34 -26.84
N THR A 257 -11.40 -13.48 -26.86
CA THR A 257 -11.78 -12.73 -28.06
C THR A 257 -10.67 -11.78 -28.51
N THR A 258 -9.98 -11.16 -27.55
CA THR A 258 -8.86 -10.24 -27.82
C THR A 258 -7.62 -10.98 -28.34
N LEU A 259 -7.34 -12.16 -27.79
CA LEU A 259 -6.23 -13.02 -28.22
C LEU A 259 -6.38 -13.42 -29.70
N LYS A 260 -7.58 -13.89 -30.09
CA LYS A 260 -7.88 -14.31 -31.47
C LYS A 260 -7.88 -13.20 -32.51
N ARG A 261 -7.97 -11.93 -32.10
CA ARG A 261 -7.86 -10.77 -33.00
C ARG A 261 -6.41 -10.37 -33.29
N ARG A 262 -5.46 -10.89 -32.52
CA ARG A 262 -4.03 -10.58 -32.62
C ARG A 262 -3.21 -11.71 -33.26
N ALA A 263 -3.77 -12.93 -33.27
CA ALA A 263 -3.35 -14.03 -34.13
C ALA A 263 -3.69 -13.69 -35.59
#